data_AF-A0A8T4W4U4-F1
#
_entry.id   AF-A0A8T4W4U4-F1
#
_cell.length_a   1.000
_cell.length_b   1.000
_cell.length_c   1.000
_cell.angle_alpha   90.00
_cell.angle_beta   90.00
_cell.angle_gamma   90.00
#
_symmetry.space_group_name_H-M   'P 1'
#
loop_
_entity.id
_entity.type
_entity.pdbx_description
1 polymer ?
#
loop_
_entity_poly.entity_id
_entity_poly.type
_entity_poly.pdbx_seq_one_letter_code
_entity_poly.pdbx_strand_id
1 'polypeptide(L)'
;MKKTPFQKIRENLSNVFSESQLNLLPTKWEKVGDVLILTLEKELIPFEEKIAEVYAAVLSCKSVLKDTGGIVGEFREPEVRLIYGDENTVTVHKENGVKFKLDPAQIMFSSGNMSERKRMSYLDCHGETVV
;
A
#
# COMPACT_ATOMS: atom_id res chain seq x y z
N MET A 1 19.31 -15.14 -10.33
CA MET A 1 18.79 -13.84 -9.82
C MET A 1 17.50 -14.10 -9.04
N LYS A 2 17.27 -13.46 -7.89
CA LYS A 2 15.99 -13.54 -7.18
C LYS A 2 14.94 -12.75 -7.97
N LYS A 3 13.78 -13.36 -8.25
CA LYS A 3 12.64 -12.68 -8.91
C LYS A 3 12.15 -11.51 -8.04
N THR A 4 11.84 -10.38 -8.67
CA THR A 4 11.21 -9.23 -7.99
C THR A 4 9.79 -9.60 -7.55
N PRO A 5 9.19 -8.87 -6.58
CA PRO A 5 7.81 -9.10 -6.20
C PRO A 5 6.86 -9.03 -7.40
N PHE A 6 7.01 -8.02 -8.27
CA PHE A 6 6.18 -7.88 -9.46
C PHE A 6 6.33 -9.05 -10.44
N GLN A 7 7.55 -9.56 -10.64
CA GLN A 7 7.77 -10.74 -11.49
C GLN A 7 7.02 -11.98 -10.97
N LYS A 8 7.01 -12.19 -9.64
CA LYS A 8 6.27 -13.29 -9.01
C LYS A 8 4.76 -13.10 -9.14
N ILE A 9 4.26 -11.88 -8.97
CA ILE A 9 2.85 -11.55 -9.15
C ILE A 9 2.41 -11.86 -10.59
N ARG A 10 3.16 -11.39 -11.58
CA ARG A 10 2.85 -11.62 -13.01
C ARG A 10 2.82 -13.11 -13.34
N GLU A 11 3.80 -13.88 -12.84
CA GLU A 11 3.85 -15.33 -13.03
C GLU A 11 2.68 -16.07 -12.34
N ASN A 12 2.32 -15.66 -11.12
CA ASN A 12 1.19 -16.27 -10.41
C ASN A 12 -0.16 -16.01 -11.11
N LEU A 13 -0.26 -14.92 -11.86
CA LEU A 13 -1.47 -14.55 -12.62
C LEU A 13 -1.43 -14.99 -14.09
N SER A 14 -0.29 -15.47 -14.62
CA SER A 14 -0.13 -15.74 -16.05
C SER A 14 -0.98 -16.89 -16.59
N ASN A 15 -1.43 -17.79 -15.71
CA ASN A 15 -2.31 -18.90 -16.10
C ASN A 15 -3.79 -18.51 -16.15
N VAL A 16 -4.13 -17.32 -15.64
CA VAL A 16 -5.52 -16.86 -15.49
C VAL A 16 -5.79 -15.60 -16.34
N PHE A 17 -4.75 -14.81 -16.61
CA PHE A 17 -4.85 -13.53 -17.30
C PHE A 17 -4.19 -13.59 -18.68
N SER A 18 -4.77 -12.87 -19.65
CA SER A 18 -4.13 -12.66 -20.95
C SER A 18 -2.91 -11.74 -20.83
N GLU A 19 -2.02 -11.76 -21.82
CA GLU A 19 -0.87 -10.84 -21.88
C GLU A 19 -1.29 -9.35 -21.81
N SER A 20 -2.42 -9.00 -22.43
CA SER A 20 -2.95 -7.63 -22.36
C SER A 20 -3.34 -7.24 -20.93
N GLN A 21 -4.00 -8.13 -20.18
CA GLN A 21 -4.36 -7.86 -18.80
C GLN A 21 -3.14 -7.88 -17.87
N LEU A 22 -2.18 -8.78 -18.10
CA LEU A 22 -0.93 -8.82 -17.33
C LEU A 22 -0.13 -7.52 -17.46
N ASN A 23 -0.24 -6.83 -18.59
CA ASN A 23 0.41 -5.53 -18.83
C ASN A 23 -0.27 -4.36 -18.09
N LEU A 24 -1.53 -4.53 -17.67
CA LEU A 24 -2.27 -3.55 -16.89
C LEU A 24 -2.06 -3.72 -15.37
N LEU A 25 -1.38 -4.78 -14.93
CA LEU A 25 -1.17 -5.04 -13.51
C LEU A 25 -0.39 -3.89 -12.84
N PRO A 26 -0.79 -3.47 -11.62
CA PRO A 26 -0.11 -2.40 -10.90
C PRO A 26 1.36 -2.72 -10.63
N THR A 27 2.25 -1.99 -11.28
CA THR A 27 3.71 -2.09 -11.06
C THR A 27 4.17 -1.36 -9.80
N LYS A 28 3.33 -0.44 -9.29
CA LYS A 28 3.53 0.35 -8.08
C LYS A 28 2.37 0.11 -7.13
N TRP A 29 2.66 0.20 -5.84
CA TRP A 29 1.69 0.01 -4.76
C TRP A 29 2.18 0.73 -3.51
N GLU A 30 1.26 1.10 -2.63
CA GLU A 30 1.58 1.64 -1.32
C GLU A 30 1.42 0.54 -0.27
N LYS A 31 2.42 0.34 0.58
CA LYS A 31 2.38 -0.64 1.67
C LYS A 31 2.57 0.04 3.01
N VAL A 32 1.54 0.00 3.85
CA VAL A 32 1.56 0.53 5.21
C VAL A 32 1.48 -0.64 6.18
N GLY A 33 2.60 -0.97 6.84
CA GLY A 33 2.67 -2.14 7.71
C GLY A 33 2.37 -3.43 6.93
N ASP A 34 1.29 -4.09 7.27
CA ASP A 34 0.75 -5.31 6.62
C ASP A 34 -0.53 -5.05 5.81
N VAL A 35 -0.82 -3.79 5.47
CA VAL A 35 -1.94 -3.39 4.60
C VAL A 35 -1.40 -2.82 3.30
N LEU A 36 -1.98 -3.24 2.18
CA LEU A 36 -1.61 -2.79 0.84
C LEU A 36 -2.70 -1.89 0.26
N ILE A 37 -2.32 -0.85 -0.48
CA ILE A 37 -3.24 -0.02 -1.25
C ILE A 37 -2.86 -0.13 -2.73
N LEU A 38 -3.85 -0.45 -3.57
CA LEU A 38 -3.71 -0.64 -5.00
C LEU A 38 -4.63 0.29 -5.78
N THR A 39 -4.11 0.89 -6.85
CA THR A 39 -4.92 1.52 -7.89
C THR A 39 -5.06 0.53 -9.05
N LEU A 40 -6.28 0.22 -9.47
CA LEU A 40 -6.55 -0.74 -10.53
C LEU A 40 -7.13 -0.05 -11.76
N GLU A 41 -6.66 -0.45 -12.94
CA GLU A 41 -7.27 -0.06 -14.21
C GLU A 41 -8.69 -0.65 -14.34
N LYS A 42 -9.56 0.03 -15.10
CA LYS A 42 -10.98 -0.34 -15.20
C LYS A 42 -11.19 -1.77 -15.71
N GLU A 43 -10.35 -2.19 -16.63
CA GLU A 43 -10.33 -3.52 -17.25
C GLU A 43 -10.01 -4.64 -16.25
N LEU A 44 -9.38 -4.30 -15.12
CA LEU A 44 -8.99 -5.24 -14.07
C LEU A 44 -10.00 -5.30 -12.91
N ILE A 45 -10.96 -4.36 -12.84
CA ILE A 45 -11.99 -4.32 -11.78
C ILE A 45 -12.74 -5.65 -11.63
N PRO A 46 -13.15 -6.36 -12.70
CA PRO A 46 -13.83 -7.65 -12.55
C PRO A 46 -13.00 -8.74 -11.87
N PHE A 47 -11.68 -8.54 -11.76
CA PHE A 47 -10.74 -9.49 -11.17
C PHE A 47 -10.04 -8.94 -9.92
N GLU A 48 -10.55 -7.85 -9.34
CA GLU A 48 -9.87 -7.12 -8.26
C GLU A 48 -9.55 -7.99 -7.04
N GLU A 49 -10.47 -8.85 -6.61
CA GLU A 49 -10.26 -9.76 -5.48
C GLU A 49 -9.12 -10.75 -5.75
N LYS A 50 -9.07 -11.32 -6.96
CA LYS A 50 -8.04 -12.29 -7.35
C LYS A 50 -6.66 -11.64 -7.45
N ILE A 51 -6.62 -10.44 -8.02
CA ILE A 51 -5.38 -9.65 -8.08
C ILE A 51 -4.93 -9.33 -6.65
N ALA A 52 -5.83 -8.83 -5.81
CA ALA A 52 -5.53 -8.48 -4.44
C ALA A 52 -5.01 -9.66 -3.61
N GLU A 53 -5.64 -10.84 -3.73
CA GLU A 53 -5.18 -12.08 -3.08
C GLU A 53 -3.71 -12.38 -3.42
N VAL A 54 -3.35 -12.34 -4.71
CA VAL A 54 -1.98 -12.64 -5.15
C VAL A 54 -0.99 -11.58 -4.68
N TYR A 55 -1.35 -10.29 -4.76
CA TYR A 55 -0.51 -9.21 -4.25
C TYR A 55 -0.28 -9.34 -2.74
N ALA A 56 -1.35 -9.62 -1.98
CA ALA A 56 -1.29 -9.82 -0.53
C ALA A 56 -0.35 -10.98 -0.16
N ALA A 57 -0.48 -12.12 -0.85
CA ALA A 57 0.38 -13.28 -0.63
C ALA A 57 1.86 -12.99 -0.92
N VAL A 58 2.15 -12.36 -2.08
CA VAL A 58 3.53 -12.07 -2.49
C VAL A 58 4.19 -10.99 -1.61
N LEU A 59 3.41 -10.01 -1.16
CA LEU A 59 3.90 -8.88 -0.36
C LEU A 59 3.75 -9.12 1.15
N SER A 60 3.19 -10.25 1.56
CA SER A 60 2.92 -10.58 2.97
C SER A 60 2.10 -9.50 3.67
N CYS A 61 0.93 -9.22 3.11
CA CYS A 61 -0.08 -8.31 3.67
C CYS A 61 -1.33 -9.09 4.09
N LYS A 62 -1.97 -8.67 5.18
CA LYS A 62 -3.23 -9.26 5.67
C LYS A 62 -4.47 -8.71 4.98
N SER A 63 -4.39 -7.48 4.47
CA SER A 63 -5.50 -6.78 3.83
C SER A 63 -5.03 -5.98 2.62
N VAL A 64 -5.93 -5.83 1.64
CA VAL A 64 -5.71 -5.00 0.46
C VAL A 64 -6.89 -4.07 0.26
N LEU A 65 -6.57 -2.79 0.14
CA LEU A 65 -7.47 -1.69 -0.15
C LEU A 65 -7.31 -1.29 -1.62
N LYS A 66 -8.43 -1.03 -2.29
CA LYS A 66 -8.47 -0.35 -3.59
C LYS A 66 -8.58 1.13 -3.37
N ASP A 67 -7.70 1.91 -3.96
CA ASP A 67 -7.85 3.35 -4.09
C ASP A 67 -8.98 3.66 -5.09
N THR A 68 -10.03 4.34 -4.61
CA THR A 68 -11.21 4.70 -5.40
C THR A 68 -11.29 6.18 -5.76
N GLY A 69 -10.52 7.04 -5.10
CA GLY A 69 -10.64 8.49 -5.26
C GLY A 69 -9.46 9.31 -4.70
N GLY A 70 -8.39 8.66 -4.27
CA GLY A 70 -7.21 9.28 -3.71
C GLY A 70 -7.44 9.81 -2.30
N ILE A 71 -7.00 11.04 -2.06
CA ILE A 71 -7.02 11.69 -0.75
C ILE A 71 -7.84 12.96 -0.85
N VAL A 72 -8.87 13.09 -0.02
CA VAL A 72 -9.90 14.13 -0.14
C VAL A 72 -10.13 14.89 1.17
N GLY A 73 -10.82 16.03 1.05
CA GLY A 73 -11.27 16.81 2.20
C GLY A 73 -10.17 17.55 2.97
N GLU A 74 -10.60 18.35 3.94
CA GLU A 74 -9.71 19.11 4.83
C GLU A 74 -8.87 18.20 5.73
N PHE A 75 -9.46 17.09 6.19
CA PHE A 75 -8.79 16.10 7.02
C PHE A 75 -7.91 15.11 6.25
N ARG A 76 -7.82 15.25 4.91
CA ARG A 76 -6.98 14.41 4.05
C ARG A 76 -7.29 12.92 4.24
N GLU A 77 -8.57 12.57 4.16
CA GLU A 77 -9.05 11.21 4.34
C GLU A 77 -8.83 10.40 3.05
N PRO A 78 -8.40 9.12 3.16
CA PRO A 78 -8.32 8.21 2.02
C PRO A 78 -9.69 7.75 1.53
N GLU A 79 -9.96 7.86 0.23
CA GLU A 79 -11.09 7.20 -0.42
C GLU A 79 -10.67 5.82 -0.91
N VAL A 80 -10.87 4.82 -0.06
CA VAL A 80 -10.46 3.44 -0.32
C VAL A 80 -11.54 2.43 0.02
N ARG A 81 -11.47 1.25 -0.60
CA ARG A 81 -12.39 0.12 -0.35
C ARG A 81 -11.62 -1.18 -0.13
N LEU A 82 -11.98 -1.96 0.89
CA LEU A 82 -11.41 -3.30 1.08
C LEU A 82 -11.80 -4.22 -0.09
N ILE A 83 -10.80 -4.88 -0.69
CA ILE A 83 -10.99 -5.84 -1.77
C ILE A 83 -10.40 -7.23 -1.47
N TYR A 84 -9.69 -7.39 -0.35
CA TYR A 84 -9.20 -8.69 0.12
C TYR A 84 -8.75 -8.62 1.58
N GLY A 85 -8.98 -9.70 2.33
CA GLY A 85 -8.36 -9.92 3.64
C GLY A 85 -9.19 -9.48 4.85
N ASP A 86 -8.51 -9.11 5.93
CA ASP A 86 -9.13 -8.71 7.20
C ASP A 86 -9.82 -7.33 7.10
N GLU A 87 -11.05 -7.23 7.62
CA GLU A 87 -11.80 -5.97 7.73
C GLU A 87 -11.16 -4.99 8.70
N ASN A 88 -10.42 -5.49 9.69
CA ASN A 88 -9.63 -4.66 10.58
C ASN A 88 -8.30 -4.25 9.91
N THR A 89 -8.31 -3.08 9.29
CA THR A 89 -7.16 -2.51 8.57
C THR A 89 -6.16 -1.79 9.49
N VAL A 90 -6.37 -1.79 10.81
CA VAL A 90 -5.37 -1.24 11.75
C VAL A 90 -4.07 -2.03 11.65
N THR A 91 -2.96 -1.30 11.51
CA THR A 91 -1.61 -1.86 11.30
C THR A 91 -0.54 -1.10 12.09
N VAL A 92 0.68 -1.64 12.11
CA VAL A 92 1.88 -0.98 12.62
C VAL A 92 2.92 -0.87 11.51
N HIS A 93 3.06 0.34 10.96
CA HIS A 93 4.16 0.66 10.04
C HIS A 93 5.44 0.94 10.83
N LYS A 94 6.57 0.44 10.35
CA LYS A 94 7.88 0.62 10.96
C LYS A 94 8.81 1.28 9.96
N GLU A 95 9.33 2.45 10.31
CA GLU A 95 10.36 3.14 9.53
C GLU A 95 11.33 3.87 10.47
N ASN A 96 12.60 3.91 10.12
CA ASN A 96 13.63 4.66 10.86
C ASN A 96 13.64 4.42 12.39
N GLY A 97 13.30 3.20 12.82
CA GLY A 97 13.24 2.84 14.25
C GLY A 97 11.96 3.25 14.99
N VAL A 98 11.04 3.98 14.33
CA VAL A 98 9.76 4.43 14.89
C VAL A 98 8.64 3.46 14.47
N LYS A 99 7.63 3.30 15.35
CA LYS A 99 6.42 2.51 15.09
C LYS A 99 5.22 3.44 15.00
N PHE A 100 4.54 3.41 13.87
CA PHE A 100 3.30 4.15 13.64
C PHE A 100 2.13 3.17 13.64
N LYS A 101 1.25 3.26 14.65
CA LYS A 101 0.01 2.50 14.69
C LYS A 101 -1.10 3.37 14.11
N LEU A 102 -1.69 2.95 12.99
CA LEU A 102 -2.75 3.69 12.30
C LEU A 102 -3.65 2.74 11.51
N ASP A 103 -4.77 3.29 11.02
CA ASP A 103 -5.65 2.62 10.06
C ASP A 103 -5.50 3.30 8.68
N PRO A 104 -4.89 2.63 7.68
CA PRO A 104 -4.74 3.18 6.33
C PRO A 104 -6.06 3.41 5.59
N ALA A 105 -7.17 2.86 6.07
CA ALA A 105 -8.50 3.14 5.53
C ALA A 105 -9.08 4.48 6.01
N GLN A 106 -8.51 5.07 7.06
CA GLN A 106 -9.02 6.28 7.70
C GLN A 106 -7.99 7.41 7.73
N ILE A 107 -6.70 7.08 7.80
CA ILE A 107 -5.61 8.04 8.03
C ILE A 107 -4.65 8.00 6.85
N MET A 108 -4.42 9.16 6.23
CA MET A 108 -3.38 9.31 5.23
C MET A 108 -1.99 9.04 5.83
N PHE A 109 -1.24 8.15 5.18
CA PHE A 109 0.18 7.95 5.45
C PHE A 109 0.95 7.90 4.14
N SER A 110 1.86 8.85 3.92
CA SER A 110 2.68 8.92 2.70
C SER A 110 4.04 8.29 2.94
N SER A 111 4.32 7.16 2.27
CA SER A 111 5.65 6.54 2.23
C SER A 111 6.69 7.45 1.57
N GLY A 112 6.28 8.31 0.64
CA GLY A 112 7.16 9.28 -0.05
C GLY A 112 7.86 10.26 0.89
N ASN A 113 7.28 10.51 2.07
CA ASN A 113 7.85 11.41 3.08
C ASN A 113 8.86 10.71 4.01
N MET A 114 9.18 9.42 3.80
CA MET A 114 10.11 8.67 4.65
C MET A 114 11.50 9.34 4.73
N SER A 115 12.03 9.84 3.60
CA SER A 115 13.32 10.53 3.55
C SER A 115 13.30 11.83 4.34
N GLU A 116 12.19 12.58 4.26
CA GLU A 116 12.01 13.84 4.98
C GLU A 116 11.85 13.62 6.48
N ARG A 117 11.05 12.62 6.89
CA ARG A 117 10.95 12.21 8.30
C ARG A 117 12.29 11.75 8.86
N LYS A 118 13.10 11.06 8.04
CA LYS A 118 14.48 10.74 8.41
C LYS A 118 15.35 11.99 8.51
N ARG A 119 15.22 12.94 7.60
CA ARG A 119 15.95 14.21 7.65
C ARG A 119 15.65 14.97 8.94
N MET A 120 14.39 15.00 9.38
CA MET A 120 13.99 15.60 10.67
C MET A 120 14.68 14.95 11.86
N SER A 121 14.94 13.65 11.83
CA SER A 121 15.63 12.95 12.92
C SER A 121 17.10 13.38 13.13
N TYR A 122 17.68 14.14 12.20
CA TYR A 122 19.04 14.66 12.30
C TYR A 122 19.13 16.08 12.87
N LEU A 123 18.00 16.72 13.14
CA LEU A 123 17.99 18.03 13.80
C LEU A 123 18.32 17.85 15.29
N ASP A 124 19.26 18.65 15.80
CA ASP A 124 19.52 18.74 17.23
C ASP A 124 18.49 19.68 17.86
N CYS A 125 17.42 19.10 18.39
CA CYS A 125 16.37 19.83 19.11
C CYS A 125 16.53 19.68 20.63
N HIS A 126 17.74 19.41 21.14
CA HIS A 126 17.95 19.26 22.57
C HIS A 126 17.63 20.57 23.32
N GLY A 127 16.63 20.50 24.20
CA GLY A 127 16.16 21.66 24.97
C GLY A 127 15.20 22.57 24.19
N GLU A 128 14.79 22.20 22.98
CA GLU A 128 13.81 22.93 22.20
C GLU A 128 12.38 22.38 22.39
N THR A 129 11.39 23.24 22.17
CA THR A 129 9.98 22.85 22.05
C THR A 129 9.63 22.71 20.57
N VAL A 130 9.34 21.50 20.12
CA VAL A 130 8.83 21.21 18.76
C VAL A 130 7.31 21.22 18.80
N VAL A 131 6.66 22.04 17.95
CA VAL A 131 5.20 22.18 17.84
C VAL A 131 4.74 21.75 16.45
#